data_AF-R5BAQ4-F1
#
_entry.id   AF-R5BAQ4-F1
#
_cell.length_a   1.000
_cell.length_b   1.000
_cell.length_c   1.000
_cell.angle_alpha   90.00
_cell.angle_beta   90.00
_cell.angle_gamma   90.00
#
_symmetry.space_group_name_H-M   'P 1'
#
loop_
_entity.id
_entity.type
_entity.pdbx_description
1 polymer ?
#
loop_
_entity_poly.entity_id
_entity_poly.type
_entity_poly.pdbx_seq_one_letter_code
_entity_poly.pdbx_strand_id
1 'polypeptide(L)'
;MSDVVEIRESDTLNPGFYFVDSIGFKSISFDKSLCKEPVEAGSGKISVLLVEPNKYPKMIEIDDTLEAMQAVVGGDIEEYMPFEDEVAIICNEEGKVNGLTPNRAVYEENSREMQDIICGKFFVAYAPFEVEKFQSLPPDLAEKYREKFKYPERFMRVNDGIVAVPFKPVRADKER
;
A
#
# COMPACT_ATOMS: atom_id res chain seq x y z
N MET A 1 -23.32 -19.59 12.97
CA MET A 1 -22.86 -18.19 12.96
C MET A 1 -24.10 -17.35 12.72
N SER A 2 -24.32 -16.32 13.53
CA SER A 2 -25.51 -15.47 13.45
C SER A 2 -25.03 -14.05 13.28
N ASP A 3 -25.48 -13.41 12.21
CA ASP A 3 -25.02 -12.09 11.81
C ASP A 3 -26.16 -11.07 11.89
N VAL A 4 -25.80 -9.81 12.11
CA VAL A 4 -26.71 -8.66 11.99
C VAL A 4 -26.52 -8.06 10.61
N VAL A 5 -27.61 -7.88 9.87
CA VAL A 5 -27.60 -7.30 8.52
C VAL A 5 -28.42 -6.01 8.48
N GLU A 6 -27.95 -5.02 7.71
CA GLU A 6 -28.70 -3.81 7.36
C GLU A 6 -29.44 -4.06 6.05
N ILE A 7 -30.77 -4.11 6.10
CA ILE A 7 -31.60 -4.11 4.90
C ILE A 7 -31.80 -2.66 4.48
N ARG A 8 -31.27 -2.30 3.30
CA ARG A 8 -31.42 -0.95 2.72
C ARG A 8 -32.61 -0.87 1.77
N GLU A 9 -32.80 -1.91 0.96
CA GLU A 9 -33.91 -2.04 0.01
C GLU A 9 -34.38 -3.50 -0.02
N SER A 10 -35.70 -3.72 -0.01
CA SER A 10 -36.32 -5.03 -0.12
C SER A 10 -37.78 -4.89 -0.54
N ASP A 11 -38.26 -5.85 -1.33
CA ASP A 11 -39.67 -5.91 -1.75
C ASP A 11 -40.60 -6.42 -0.62
N THR A 12 -40.04 -7.08 0.39
CA THR A 12 -40.80 -7.82 1.41
C THR A 12 -40.51 -7.37 2.84
N LEU A 13 -39.40 -6.67 3.08
CA LEU A 13 -38.96 -6.25 4.40
C LEU A 13 -38.73 -4.74 4.43
N ASN A 14 -39.05 -4.11 5.56
CA ASN A 14 -38.79 -2.69 5.74
C ASN A 14 -37.29 -2.45 5.94
N PRO A 15 -36.74 -1.31 5.47
CA PRO A 15 -35.36 -0.95 5.76
C PRO A 15 -35.07 -0.91 7.26
N GLY A 16 -33.93 -1.45 7.69
CA GLY A 16 -33.56 -1.55 9.10
C GLY A 16 -32.57 -2.67 9.40
N PHE A 17 -32.27 -2.88 10.68
CA PHE A 17 -31.34 -3.91 11.13
C PHE A 17 -32.07 -5.18 11.54
N TYR A 18 -31.57 -6.32 11.07
CA TYR A 18 -32.16 -7.63 11.32
C TYR A 18 -31.10 -8.60 11.82
N PHE A 19 -31.46 -9.36 12.85
CA PHE A 19 -30.70 -10.53 13.25
C PHE A 19 -31.13 -11.72 12.38
N VAL A 20 -30.16 -12.40 11.79
CA VAL A 20 -30.39 -13.57 10.95
C VAL A 20 -30.06 -14.84 11.72
N ASP A 21 -31.06 -15.68 11.92
CA ASP A 21 -30.91 -17.04 12.45
C ASP A 21 -31.44 -18.09 11.46
N SER A 22 -31.44 -19.36 11.86
CA SER A 22 -31.95 -20.47 11.04
C SER A 22 -33.44 -20.42 10.74
N ILE A 23 -34.18 -19.46 11.33
CA ILE A 23 -35.63 -19.29 11.22
C ILE A 23 -35.98 -18.07 10.35
N GLY A 24 -35.08 -17.08 10.24
CA GLY A 24 -35.23 -15.95 9.31
C GLY A 24 -34.71 -14.61 9.84
N PHE A 25 -35.34 -13.52 9.40
CA PHE A 25 -34.96 -12.14 9.76
C PHE A 25 -35.83 -11.61 10.90
N LYS A 26 -35.21 -11.34 12.05
CA LYS A 26 -35.87 -10.70 13.19
C LYS A 26 -35.40 -9.27 13.32
N SER A 27 -36.32 -8.30 13.26
CA SER A 27 -35.97 -6.89 13.46
C SER A 27 -35.44 -6.67 14.87
N ILE A 28 -34.36 -5.88 14.99
CA ILE A 28 -33.74 -5.55 16.26
C ILE A 28 -33.55 -4.04 16.40
N SER A 29 -33.55 -3.59 17.65
CA SER A 29 -33.07 -2.26 18.04
C SER A 29 -31.54 -2.28 18.03
N PHE A 30 -30.92 -1.76 16.97
CA PHE A 30 -29.47 -1.73 16.81
C PHE A 30 -28.96 -0.29 16.81
N ASP A 31 -28.09 0.04 17.77
CA ASP A 31 -27.48 1.36 17.88
C ASP A 31 -26.18 1.41 17.05
N LYS A 32 -26.30 1.95 15.83
CA LYS A 32 -25.19 2.09 14.88
C LYS A 32 -24.04 2.94 15.44
N SER A 33 -24.28 3.81 16.43
CA SER A 33 -23.24 4.68 17.01
C SER A 33 -22.19 3.91 17.83
N LEU A 34 -22.52 2.68 18.25
CA LEU A 34 -21.59 1.79 18.95
C LEU A 34 -20.69 1.01 17.98
N CYS A 35 -20.98 1.06 16.67
CA CYS A 35 -20.19 0.42 15.64
C CYS A 35 -19.20 1.43 15.05
N LYS A 36 -18.00 0.96 14.69
CA LYS A 36 -17.15 1.72 13.77
C LYS A 36 -17.98 1.97 12.50
N GLU A 37 -17.95 3.20 11.97
CA GLU A 37 -18.66 3.49 10.73
C GLU A 37 -18.26 2.46 9.67
N PRO A 38 -19.22 1.89 8.92
CA PRO A 38 -18.87 1.03 7.81
C PRO A 38 -18.00 1.86 6.87
N VAL A 39 -16.74 1.45 6.71
CA VAL A 39 -15.91 1.92 5.61
C VAL A 39 -16.76 1.78 4.37
N GLU A 40 -17.03 2.90 3.68
CA GLU A 40 -17.74 2.86 2.42
C GLU A 40 -17.13 1.75 1.59
N ALA A 41 -17.96 0.91 0.96
CA ALA A 41 -17.47 -0.07 0.01
C ALA A 41 -16.68 0.72 -1.02
N GLY A 42 -15.35 0.70 -0.87
CA GLY A 42 -14.47 1.62 -1.57
C GLY A 42 -14.70 1.47 -3.05
N SER A 43 -14.25 2.46 -3.83
CA SER A 43 -14.31 2.47 -5.30
C SER A 43 -13.61 1.29 -5.99
N GLY A 44 -13.24 0.23 -5.25
CA GLY A 44 -12.38 -0.87 -5.67
C GLY A 44 -10.95 -0.41 -5.84
N LYS A 45 -10.57 0.73 -5.23
CA LYS A 45 -9.26 1.36 -5.42
C LYS A 45 -8.59 1.72 -4.10
N ILE A 46 -7.27 1.70 -4.14
CA ILE A 46 -6.40 2.17 -3.05
C ILE A 46 -5.47 3.27 -3.53
N SER A 47 -5.25 4.27 -2.68
CA SER A 47 -4.27 5.33 -2.88
C SER A 47 -2.92 4.91 -2.32
N VAL A 48 -1.92 4.75 -3.19
CA VAL A 48 -0.58 4.26 -2.83
C VAL A 48 0.52 5.23 -3.26
N LEU A 49 1.69 5.15 -2.62
CA LEU A 49 2.85 5.95 -3.00
C LEU A 49 3.71 5.16 -3.99
N LEU A 50 3.61 5.46 -5.28
CA LEU A 50 4.47 4.88 -6.31
C LEU A 50 5.87 5.49 -6.23
N VAL A 51 6.89 4.62 -6.24
CA VAL A 51 8.29 5.00 -6.30
C VAL A 51 8.93 4.32 -7.51
N GLU A 52 9.35 5.14 -8.49
CA GLU A 52 10.03 4.66 -9.68
C GLU A 52 11.53 4.98 -9.63
N PRO A 53 12.39 4.16 -10.26
CA PRO A 53 13.81 4.47 -10.39
C PRO A 53 14.01 5.85 -11.02
N ASN A 54 14.95 6.62 -10.48
CA ASN A 54 15.36 7.94 -10.99
C ASN A 54 14.27 9.04 -10.96
N LYS A 55 13.10 8.79 -10.37
CA LYS A 55 12.00 9.77 -10.28
C LYS A 55 11.67 10.12 -8.82
N TYR A 56 10.97 11.24 -8.66
CA TYR A 56 10.30 11.58 -7.40
C TYR A 56 9.10 10.65 -7.16
N PRO A 57 8.79 10.33 -5.90
CA PRO A 57 7.62 9.49 -5.59
C PRO A 57 6.32 10.25 -5.88
N LYS A 58 5.27 9.51 -6.26
CA LYS A 58 3.98 10.07 -6.66
C LYS A 58 2.83 9.26 -6.06
N MET A 59 1.82 9.95 -5.53
CA MET A 59 0.55 9.29 -5.17
C MET A 59 -0.20 8.90 -6.43
N ILE A 60 -0.65 7.66 -6.48
CA ILE A 60 -1.51 7.12 -7.54
C ILE A 60 -2.68 6.36 -6.92
N GLU A 61 -3.75 6.24 -7.66
CA GLU A 61 -4.82 5.28 -7.36
C GLU A 61 -4.64 4.05 -8.25
N ILE A 62 -4.77 2.88 -7.64
CA ILE A 62 -4.74 1.59 -8.34
C ILE A 62 -5.94 0.77 -7.89
N ASP A 63 -6.38 -0.17 -8.73
CA ASP A 63 -7.44 -1.09 -8.35
C ASP A 63 -6.94 -2.03 -7.23
N ASP A 64 -7.80 -2.34 -6.26
CA ASP A 64 -7.56 -3.27 -5.14
C ASP A 64 -7.65 -4.72 -5.63
N THR A 65 -6.78 -5.06 -6.56
CA THR A 65 -6.66 -6.39 -7.18
C THR A 65 -5.20 -6.77 -7.31
N LEU A 66 -4.90 -8.05 -7.20
CA LEU A 66 -3.54 -8.56 -7.33
C LEU A 66 -2.96 -8.22 -8.72
N GLU A 67 -3.78 -8.33 -9.76
CA GLU A 67 -3.40 -8.07 -11.14
C GLU A 67 -2.98 -6.62 -11.35
N ALA A 68 -3.68 -5.66 -10.74
CA ALA A 68 -3.31 -4.25 -10.80
C ALA A 68 -1.99 -3.98 -10.07
N MET A 69 -1.77 -4.61 -8.91
CA MET A 69 -0.53 -4.47 -8.14
C MET A 69 0.66 -5.08 -8.90
N GLN A 70 0.52 -6.28 -9.47
CA GLN A 70 1.51 -6.93 -10.31
C GLN A 70 1.84 -6.10 -11.55
N ALA A 71 0.84 -5.47 -12.18
CA ALA A 71 1.05 -4.58 -13.33
C ALA A 71 1.87 -3.33 -12.97
N VAL A 72 1.73 -2.81 -11.75
CA VAL A 72 2.49 -1.64 -11.26
C VAL A 72 3.96 -1.99 -11.07
N VAL A 73 4.26 -3.12 -10.40
CA VAL A 73 5.65 -3.52 -10.09
C VAL A 73 6.32 -4.27 -11.25
N GLY A 74 5.53 -4.79 -12.19
CA GLY A 74 5.99 -5.49 -13.39
C GLY A 74 6.37 -6.95 -13.17
N GLY A 75 5.62 -7.68 -12.36
CA GLY A 75 5.87 -9.10 -12.03
C GLY A 75 5.09 -9.53 -10.78
N ASP A 76 5.40 -10.72 -10.27
CA ASP A 76 4.86 -11.19 -8.99
C ASP A 76 5.27 -10.24 -7.85
N ILE A 77 4.34 -10.02 -6.93
CA ILE A 77 4.54 -9.08 -5.82
C ILE A 77 5.19 -9.78 -4.64
N GLU A 78 6.11 -9.07 -3.99
CA GLU A 78 6.61 -9.38 -2.66
C GLU A 78 6.13 -8.29 -1.70
N GLU A 79 5.58 -8.72 -0.58
CA GLU A 79 5.23 -7.85 0.55
C GLU A 79 6.42 -7.77 1.52
N TYR A 80 6.96 -6.56 1.70
CA TYR A 80 8.08 -6.30 2.60
C TYR A 80 7.71 -5.20 3.61
N MET A 81 7.70 -5.55 4.90
CA MET A 81 7.36 -4.63 6.01
C MET A 81 8.57 -4.34 6.91
N PRO A 82 9.53 -3.49 6.48
CA PRO A 82 10.74 -3.20 7.24
C PRO A 82 10.61 -2.11 8.31
N PHE A 83 9.42 -1.53 8.50
CA PHE A 83 9.21 -0.35 9.34
C PHE A 83 8.32 -0.69 10.55
N GLU A 84 8.41 0.12 11.62
CA GLU A 84 7.50 -0.02 12.76
C GLU A 84 6.05 0.39 12.44
N ASP A 85 5.85 1.26 11.46
CA ASP A 85 4.51 1.60 10.97
C ASP A 85 3.87 0.40 10.26
N GLU A 86 2.55 0.29 10.30
CA GLU A 86 1.75 -0.71 9.57
C GLU A 86 1.68 -0.40 8.05
N VAL A 87 2.83 -0.32 7.40
CA VAL A 87 2.92 -0.16 5.94
C VAL A 87 3.75 -1.26 5.33
N ALA A 88 3.42 -1.59 4.08
CA ALA A 88 4.19 -2.51 3.28
C ALA A 88 4.80 -1.81 2.07
N ILE A 89 6.04 -2.17 1.75
CA ILE A 89 6.62 -1.99 0.43
C ILE A 89 6.15 -3.18 -0.41
N ILE A 90 5.43 -2.90 -1.49
CA ILE A 90 5.06 -3.89 -2.49
C ILE A 90 5.98 -3.72 -3.69
N CYS A 91 6.82 -4.71 -3.93
CA CYS A 91 7.82 -4.70 -4.99
C CYS A 91 7.76 -5.98 -5.83
N ASN A 92 8.54 -6.01 -6.91
CA ASN A 92 8.69 -7.20 -7.73
C ASN A 92 9.59 -8.22 -7.04
N GLU A 93 9.07 -9.41 -6.74
CA GLU A 93 9.79 -10.50 -6.05
C GLU A 93 11.10 -10.88 -6.77
N GLU A 94 11.07 -10.89 -8.10
CA GLU A 94 12.24 -11.24 -8.91
C GLU A 94 13.08 -10.01 -9.33
N GLY A 95 12.78 -8.82 -8.79
CA GLY A 95 13.34 -7.57 -9.29
C GLY A 95 14.88 -7.52 -9.25
N LYS A 96 15.48 -8.09 -8.21
CA LYS A 96 16.95 -8.15 -8.07
C LYS A 96 17.57 -9.18 -9.01
N VAL A 97 17.01 -10.39 -9.06
CA VAL A 97 17.56 -11.51 -9.85
C VAL A 97 17.41 -11.27 -11.35
N ASN A 98 16.35 -10.57 -11.77
CA ASN A 98 16.12 -10.16 -13.15
C ASN A 98 16.86 -8.87 -13.53
N GLY A 99 17.67 -8.30 -12.62
CA GLY A 99 18.51 -7.14 -12.90
C GLY A 99 17.71 -5.84 -13.15
N LEU A 100 16.53 -5.71 -12.53
CA LEU A 100 15.80 -4.44 -12.58
C LEU A 100 16.64 -3.32 -11.96
N THR A 101 16.40 -2.09 -12.42
CA THR A 101 17.19 -0.93 -11.97
C THR A 101 17.04 -0.73 -10.46
N PRO A 102 18.15 -0.65 -9.69
CA PRO A 102 18.12 -0.27 -8.28
C PRO A 102 17.38 1.05 -8.07
N ASN A 103 16.46 1.10 -7.12
CA ASN A 103 15.53 2.20 -6.96
C ASN A 103 15.77 2.99 -5.66
N ARG A 104 15.63 2.33 -4.50
CA ARG A 104 15.82 2.92 -3.17
C ARG A 104 16.44 1.90 -2.22
N ALA A 105 17.36 2.37 -1.38
CA ALA A 105 17.82 1.67 -0.21
C ALA A 105 16.76 1.70 0.88
N VAL A 106 16.66 0.60 1.61
CA VAL A 106 15.94 0.50 2.88
C VAL A 106 16.99 0.43 3.99
N TYR A 107 16.83 1.32 4.97
CA TYR A 107 17.70 1.40 6.13
C TYR A 107 16.91 1.01 7.37
N GLU A 108 17.58 0.34 8.31
CA GLU A 108 17.03 0.11 9.64
C GLU A 108 16.70 1.44 10.31
N GLU A 109 15.63 1.52 11.12
CA GLU A 109 15.23 2.79 11.73
C GLU A 109 16.18 3.21 12.88
N ASN A 110 16.81 2.22 13.54
CA ASN A 110 17.67 2.44 14.71
C ASN A 110 19.17 2.46 14.38
N SER A 111 19.56 2.01 13.19
CA SER A 111 20.95 2.03 12.74
C SER A 111 21.03 2.61 11.32
N ARG A 112 22.15 3.23 10.95
CA ARG A 112 22.36 3.67 9.56
C ARG A 112 22.77 2.52 8.64
N GLU A 113 22.45 1.29 9.01
CA GLU A 113 22.75 0.09 8.24
C GLU A 113 21.75 -0.07 7.11
N MET A 114 22.26 -0.27 5.90
CA MET A 114 21.45 -0.59 4.73
C MET A 114 21.04 -2.05 4.84
N GLN A 115 19.73 -2.30 4.99
CA GLN A 115 19.17 -3.66 5.06
C GLN A 115 18.94 -4.22 3.66
N ASP A 116 18.45 -3.38 2.74
CA ASP A 116 18.11 -3.84 1.41
C ASP A 116 18.15 -2.73 0.35
N ILE A 117 18.12 -3.13 -0.92
CA ILE A 117 17.95 -2.26 -2.07
C ILE A 117 16.79 -2.79 -2.91
N ILE A 118 15.70 -2.03 -2.98
CA ILE A 118 14.56 -2.38 -3.81
C ILE A 118 14.92 -2.12 -5.28
N CYS A 119 14.75 -3.12 -6.14
CA CYS A 119 15.02 -3.05 -7.58
C CYS A 119 13.70 -3.01 -8.37
N GLY A 120 13.61 -2.11 -9.37
CA GLY A 120 12.39 -1.90 -10.14
C GLY A 120 11.42 -0.93 -9.47
N LYS A 121 10.20 -0.84 -9.99
CA LYS A 121 9.13 -0.03 -9.39
C LYS A 121 8.63 -0.72 -8.13
N PHE A 122 8.27 0.07 -7.14
CA PHE A 122 7.54 -0.41 -5.97
C PHE A 122 6.51 0.63 -5.57
N PHE A 123 5.56 0.24 -4.74
CA PHE A 123 4.67 1.19 -4.08
C PHE A 123 4.58 0.90 -2.59
N VAL A 124 4.25 1.94 -1.82
CA VAL A 124 3.96 1.81 -0.39
C VAL A 124 2.45 1.83 -0.20
N ALA A 125 1.92 0.88 0.57
CA ALA A 125 0.51 0.77 0.92
C ALA A 125 0.34 0.65 2.44
N TYR A 126 -0.84 1.00 2.95
CA TYR A 126 -1.20 0.72 4.34
C TYR A 126 -1.54 -0.75 4.49
N ALA A 127 -0.94 -1.43 5.46
CA ALA A 127 -1.03 -2.87 5.66
C ALA A 127 -1.17 -3.21 7.15
N PRO A 128 -2.37 -3.01 7.75
CA PRO A 128 -2.62 -3.35 9.15
C PRO A 128 -2.55 -4.85 9.38
N PHE A 129 -1.92 -5.28 10.47
CA PHE A 129 -1.78 -6.71 10.80
C PHE A 129 -3.13 -7.44 10.98
N GLU A 130 -4.19 -6.71 11.31
CA GLU A 130 -5.53 -7.25 11.53
C GLU A 130 -6.31 -7.48 10.22
N VAL A 131 -5.80 -7.01 9.07
CA VAL A 131 -6.51 -7.02 7.80
C VAL A 131 -5.65 -7.64 6.71
N GLU A 132 -6.15 -8.69 6.05
CA GLU A 132 -5.44 -9.40 4.96
C GLU A 132 -5.37 -8.61 3.63
N LYS A 133 -5.76 -7.33 3.64
CA LYS A 133 -5.83 -6.49 2.44
C LYS A 133 -5.06 -5.20 2.61
N PHE A 134 -4.38 -4.81 1.55
CA PHE A 134 -3.79 -3.48 1.44
C PHE A 134 -4.86 -2.40 1.37
N GLN A 135 -4.56 -1.27 1.98
CA GLN A 135 -5.45 -0.14 2.08
C GLN A 135 -4.76 1.13 1.58
N SER A 136 -5.58 2.16 1.33
CA SER A 136 -5.07 3.48 1.00
C SER A 136 -4.16 3.99 2.11
N LEU A 137 -3.01 4.56 1.74
CA LEU A 137 -2.13 5.22 2.69
C LEU A 137 -2.85 6.39 3.38
N PRO A 138 -2.93 6.42 4.72
CA PRO A 138 -3.33 7.59 5.48
C PRO A 138 -2.48 8.82 5.11
N PRO A 139 -3.06 10.05 5.11
CA PRO A 139 -2.35 11.25 4.66
C PRO A 139 -1.02 11.53 5.37
N ASP A 140 -0.95 11.26 6.67
CA ASP A 140 0.24 11.40 7.52
C ASP A 140 1.34 10.42 7.13
N LEU A 141 0.99 9.14 6.94
CA LEU A 141 1.93 8.13 6.44
C LEU A 141 2.36 8.44 5.00
N ALA A 142 1.43 8.87 4.14
CA ALA A 142 1.75 9.28 2.77
C ALA A 142 2.78 10.42 2.72
N GLU A 143 2.69 11.40 3.62
CA GLU A 143 3.67 12.48 3.75
C GLU A 143 5.02 11.97 4.28
N LYS A 144 5.01 11.16 5.36
CA LYS A 144 6.21 10.53 5.94
C LYS A 144 7.01 9.78 4.88
N TYR A 145 6.35 8.88 4.14
CA TYR A 145 7.03 8.04 3.14
C TYR A 145 7.38 8.79 1.85
N ARG A 146 6.63 9.84 1.50
CA ARG A 146 7.02 10.73 0.41
C ARG A 146 8.34 11.44 0.71
N GLU A 147 8.53 11.92 1.93
CA GLU A 147 9.80 12.53 2.34
C GLU A 147 10.91 11.49 2.47
N LYS A 148 10.62 10.30 3.02
CA LYS A 148 11.58 9.19 3.14
C LYS A 148 12.16 8.78 1.78
N PHE A 149 11.31 8.62 0.76
CA PHE A 149 11.73 8.18 -0.59
C PHE A 149 11.87 9.32 -1.60
N LYS A 150 11.93 10.56 -1.13
CA LYS A 150 11.87 11.78 -1.95
C LYS A 150 12.88 11.77 -3.09
N TYR A 151 14.15 11.56 -2.78
CA TYR A 151 15.20 11.65 -3.78
C TYR A 151 15.56 10.27 -4.32
N PRO A 152 15.69 10.11 -5.66
CA PRO A 152 16.30 8.92 -6.21
C PRO A 152 17.76 8.78 -5.80
N GLU A 153 18.25 7.54 -5.86
CA GLU A 153 19.55 7.17 -5.35
C GLU A 153 20.39 6.50 -6.44
N ARG A 154 21.70 6.72 -6.35
CA ARG A 154 22.71 5.98 -7.13
C ARG A 154 23.43 5.02 -6.22
N PHE A 155 23.62 3.80 -6.70
CA PHE A 155 24.26 2.73 -5.95
C PHE A 155 25.66 2.50 -6.50
N MET A 156 26.65 2.49 -5.62
CA MET A 156 28.06 2.29 -5.98
C MET A 156 28.67 1.28 -5.01
N ARG A 157 29.44 0.33 -5.54
CA ARG A 157 30.26 -0.54 -4.72
C ARG A 157 31.51 0.22 -4.28
N VAL A 158 31.73 0.31 -2.97
CA VAL A 158 32.90 0.96 -2.36
C VAL A 158 33.49 -0.03 -1.38
N ASN A 159 34.73 -0.45 -1.62
CA ASN A 159 35.37 -1.56 -0.90
C ASN A 159 34.47 -2.82 -0.93
N ASP A 160 34.17 -3.38 0.25
CA ASP A 160 33.31 -4.55 0.42
C ASP A 160 31.83 -4.20 0.66
N GLY A 161 31.44 -2.92 0.56
CA GLY A 161 30.07 -2.46 0.79
C GLY A 161 29.41 -1.77 -0.41
N ILE A 162 28.12 -1.50 -0.30
CA ILE A 162 27.34 -0.68 -1.24
C ILE A 162 26.96 0.62 -0.54
N VAL A 163 27.13 1.75 -1.24
CA VAL A 163 26.63 3.05 -0.78
C VAL A 163 25.53 3.54 -1.72
N ALA A 164 24.48 4.11 -1.13
CA ALA A 164 23.42 4.81 -1.86
C ALA A 164 23.63 6.33 -1.70
N VAL A 165 23.66 7.04 -2.82
CA VAL A 165 23.85 8.49 -2.86
C VAL A 165 22.62 9.15 -3.48
N PRO A 166 21.83 9.94 -2.70
CA PRO A 166 20.66 10.61 -3.23
C PRO A 166 21.05 11.70 -4.22
N PHE A 167 20.22 11.92 -5.24
CA PHE A 167 20.41 12.97 -6.22
C PHE A 167 19.10 13.67 -6.57
N LYS A 168 19.21 14.91 -7.06
CA LYS A 168 18.08 15.64 -7.64
C LYS A 168 18.00 15.29 -9.12
N PRO A 169 16.94 14.60 -9.59
CA PRO A 169 16.79 14.35 -11.01
C PRO A 169 16.70 15.68 -11.76
N VAL A 170 17.38 15.76 -12.90
CA VAL A 170 17.35 16.94 -13.78
C VAL A 170 15.92 17.05 -14.32
N ARG A 171 15.30 18.23 -14.23
CA ARG A 171 13.99 18.46 -14.86
C ARG A 171 14.08 18.11 -16.34
N ALA A 172 13.09 17.39 -16.85
CA ALA A 172 12.99 16.94 -18.24
C ALA A 172 12.75 18.09 -19.25
N ASP A 173 13.28 19.28 -18.99
CA ASP A 173 13.22 20.44 -19.91
C ASP A 173 14.42 20.45 -20.89
N LYS A 174 15.09 19.30 -21.07
CA LYS A 174 16.26 19.16 -21.96
C LYS A 174 16.19 17.91 -22.84
N GLU A 175 15.00 17.47 -23.23
CA GLU A 175 14.87 16.72 -24.48
C GLU A 175 14.67 17.74 -25.61
N ARG A 176 15.76 17.97 -26.36
CA ARG A 176 15.83 18.82 -27.54
C ARG A 176 16.04 17.95 -28.76
#